data_AF-A0A2V9JMD2-F1
#
_entry.id   AF-A0A2V9JMD2-F1
#
_cell.length_a   1.000
_cell.length_b   1.000
_cell.length_c   1.000
_cell.angle_alpha   90.00
_cell.angle_beta   90.00
_cell.angle_gamma   90.00
#
_symmetry.space_group_name_H-M   'P 1'
#
loop_
_entity.id
_entity.type
_entity.pdbx_description
1 polymer ?
#
loop_
_entity_poly.entity_id
_entity_poly.type
_entity_poly.pdbx_seq_one_letter_code
_entity_poly.pdbx_strand_id
1 'polypeptide(L)'
;MMSKMAAAGNPRFMHAVPQDFCAIFNEDMSALYSLALLLTADHEMAQQCFLAALDHCLKGADVFPDRARSWSRRAIVKQAIQVVNPRPNGGESSVETWHDTVGDEIAEVRRRLMQLPAFTRFVFAMAVLERYSIPECATLLNCGARDVEQARIRALQLISGTGRDLQPATFTGNTGQEPRLMAFT
;
A
#
# COMPACT_ATOMS: atom_id res chain seq x y z
N MET A 1 59.81 6.66 27.50
CA MET A 1 59.39 7.97 26.94
C MET A 1 58.50 7.72 25.73
N MET A 2 57.29 8.29 25.77
CA MET A 2 56.39 8.61 24.64
C MET A 2 55.81 7.40 23.87
N SER A 3 54.71 6.81 24.33
CA SER A 3 53.32 7.27 24.08
C SER A 3 53.08 7.79 22.66
N LYS A 4 52.36 7.00 21.87
CA LYS A 4 51.47 7.52 20.83
C LYS A 4 50.15 6.76 20.91
N MET A 5 49.22 7.35 21.67
CA MET A 5 47.79 7.08 21.57
C MET A 5 47.39 7.40 20.13
N ALA A 6 47.09 6.37 19.34
CA ALA A 6 46.30 6.54 18.12
C ALA A 6 44.84 6.57 18.55
N ALA A 7 44.19 7.66 18.15
CA ALA A 7 42.87 8.07 18.60
C ALA A 7 41.82 6.97 18.42
N ALA A 8 41.07 6.71 19.48
CA ALA A 8 39.78 6.06 19.40
C ALA A 8 38.86 6.93 18.52
N GLY A 9 38.72 6.56 17.25
CA GLY A 9 37.70 7.10 16.36
C GLY A 9 36.33 6.85 16.99
N ASN A 10 35.57 7.92 17.20
CA ASN A 10 34.26 7.90 17.84
C ASN A 10 33.28 7.00 17.05
N PRO A 11 32.75 5.89 17.60
CA PRO A 11 31.91 4.95 16.86
C PRO A 11 30.45 5.39 16.71
N ARG A 12 30.15 6.71 16.66
CA ARG A 12 28.78 7.20 16.94
C ARG A 12 27.97 7.81 15.79
N PHE A 13 28.50 7.87 14.57
CA PHE A 13 27.73 8.36 13.41
C PHE A 13 28.12 7.60 12.14
N MET A 14 27.93 6.28 12.14
CA MET A 14 28.01 5.52 10.89
C MET A 14 26.67 5.70 10.17
N HIS A 15 26.71 6.31 9.00
CA HIS A 15 25.58 6.42 8.08
C HIS A 15 25.65 5.25 7.09
N ALA A 16 24.50 4.87 6.54
CA ALA A 16 24.42 3.86 5.52
C ALA A 16 25.24 4.30 4.31
N VAL A 17 26.15 3.45 3.87
CA VAL A 17 26.94 3.68 2.67
C VAL A 17 26.23 3.07 1.45
N PRO A 18 26.57 3.49 0.21
CA PRO A 18 25.99 2.90 -1.00
C PRO A 18 26.03 1.36 -1.04
N GLN A 19 27.09 0.76 -0.48
CA GLN A 19 27.24 -0.70 -0.39
C GLN A 19 26.14 -1.37 0.46
N ASP A 20 25.68 -0.71 1.53
CA ASP A 20 24.60 -1.23 2.37
C ASP A 20 23.29 -1.30 1.59
N PHE A 21 23.00 -0.27 0.77
CA PHE A 21 21.83 -0.27 -0.10
C PHE A 21 21.91 -1.33 -1.19
N CYS A 22 23.07 -1.53 -1.83
CA CYS A 22 23.27 -2.60 -2.79
C CYS A 22 22.98 -3.99 -2.16
N ALA A 23 23.49 -4.23 -0.94
CA ALA A 23 23.23 -5.46 -0.21
C ALA A 23 21.74 -5.63 0.07
N ILE A 24 21.07 -4.60 0.60
CA ILE A 24 19.64 -4.63 0.90
C ILE A 24 18.80 -4.90 -0.36
N PHE A 25 19.05 -4.20 -1.46
CA PHE A 25 18.29 -4.37 -2.70
C PHE A 25 18.51 -5.74 -3.34
N ASN A 26 19.67 -6.35 -3.11
CA ASN A 26 19.96 -7.72 -3.56
C ASN A 26 19.29 -8.77 -2.65
N GLU A 27 19.43 -8.64 -1.33
CA GLU A 27 18.85 -9.56 -0.33
C GLU A 27 17.32 -9.54 -0.33
N ASP A 28 16.73 -8.34 -0.43
CA ASP A 28 15.27 -8.14 -0.40
C ASP A 28 14.66 -7.98 -1.79
N MET A 29 15.38 -8.32 -2.86
CA MET A 29 14.94 -8.05 -4.24
C MET A 29 13.50 -8.48 -4.48
N SER A 30 13.13 -9.70 -4.09
CA SER A 30 11.77 -10.23 -4.26
C SER A 30 10.72 -9.39 -3.53
N ALA A 31 10.98 -9.00 -2.28
CA ALA A 31 10.04 -8.23 -1.47
C ALA A 31 9.90 -6.79 -1.98
N LEU A 32 11.02 -6.12 -2.26
CA LEU A 32 11.06 -4.75 -2.76
C LEU A 32 10.47 -4.63 -4.17
N TYR A 33 10.76 -5.60 -5.04
CA TYR A 33 10.17 -5.66 -6.38
C TYR A 33 8.68 -5.99 -6.33
N SER A 34 8.25 -6.90 -5.46
CA SER A 34 6.82 -7.19 -5.26
C SER A 34 6.06 -5.96 -4.75
N LEU A 35 6.66 -5.16 -3.87
CA LEU A 35 6.09 -3.89 -3.42
C LEU A 35 5.97 -2.90 -4.59
N ALA A 36 7.02 -2.74 -5.39
CA ALA A 36 6.98 -1.88 -6.57
C ALA A 36 5.87 -2.33 -7.55
N LEU A 37 5.80 -3.62 -7.85
CA LEU A 37 4.80 -4.21 -8.72
C LEU A 37 3.38 -4.06 -8.20
N LEU A 38 3.17 -4.24 -6.89
CA LEU A 38 1.86 -4.01 -6.28
C LEU A 38 1.44 -2.55 -6.43
N LEU A 39 2.35 -1.61 -6.22
CA LEU A 39 2.01 -0.18 -6.32
C LEU A 39 1.71 0.22 -7.76
N THR A 40 2.53 -0.19 -8.73
CA THR A 40 2.39 0.21 -10.13
C THR A 40 1.33 -0.60 -10.89
N ALA A 41 1.07 -1.85 -10.49
CA ALA A 41 0.27 -2.83 -11.23
C ALA A 41 0.73 -3.08 -12.68
N ASP A 42 1.98 -2.72 -12.99
CA ASP A 42 2.60 -2.84 -14.31
C ASP A 42 4.08 -3.21 -14.12
N HIS A 43 4.57 -4.19 -14.87
CA HIS A 43 5.93 -4.73 -14.70
C HIS A 43 7.01 -3.75 -15.17
N GLU A 44 6.77 -3.03 -16.26
CA GLU A 44 7.75 -2.07 -16.77
C GLU A 44 7.89 -0.89 -15.81
N MET A 45 6.76 -0.35 -15.36
CA MET A 45 6.73 0.71 -14.35
C MET A 45 7.33 0.23 -13.01
N ALA A 46 7.09 -1.02 -12.61
CA ALA A 46 7.67 -1.58 -11.39
C ALA A 46 9.20 -1.64 -11.45
N GLN A 47 9.73 -2.10 -12.58
CA GLN A 47 11.18 -2.16 -12.80
C GLN A 47 11.79 -0.76 -12.78
N GLN A 48 11.18 0.20 -13.49
CA GLN A 48 11.65 1.59 -13.49
C GLN A 48 11.60 2.20 -12.08
N CYS A 49 10.50 1.99 -11.35
CA CYS A 49 10.33 2.44 -9.97
C CYS A 49 11.41 1.83 -9.05
N PHE A 50 11.71 0.55 -9.21
CA PHE A 50 12.72 -0.16 -8.41
C PHE A 50 14.12 0.42 -8.65
N LEU A 51 14.51 0.59 -9.92
CA LEU A 51 15.82 1.14 -10.28
C LEU A 51 15.96 2.60 -9.84
N ALA A 52 14.91 3.42 -10.00
CA ALA A 52 14.90 4.80 -9.53
C ALA A 52 15.02 4.89 -8.00
N ALA A 53 14.39 3.97 -7.25
CA ALA A 53 14.49 3.93 -5.80
C ALA A 53 15.91 3.54 -5.33
N LEU A 54 16.53 2.58 -6.02
CA LEU A 54 17.93 2.20 -5.76
C LEU A 54 18.85 3.38 -6.01
N ASP A 55 18.77 4.01 -7.19
CA ASP A 55 19.57 5.18 -7.54
C ASP A 55 19.39 6.33 -6.54
N HIS A 56 18.15 6.57 -6.08
CA HIS A 56 17.87 7.55 -5.04
C HIS A 56 18.56 7.22 -3.70
N CYS A 57 18.57 5.95 -3.28
CA CYS A 57 19.25 5.53 -2.06
C CYS A 57 20.77 5.69 -2.16
N LEU A 58 21.35 5.37 -3.32
CA LEU A 58 22.79 5.50 -3.57
C LEU A 58 23.28 6.96 -3.57
N LYS A 59 22.41 7.91 -3.95
CA LYS A 59 22.76 9.34 -4.10
C LYS A 59 22.75 10.16 -2.80
N GLY A 60 22.42 9.57 -1.66
CA GLY A 60 22.57 10.26 -0.37
C GLY A 60 21.34 10.18 0.52
N ALA A 61 20.99 8.96 0.94
CA ALA A 61 20.17 8.82 2.13
C ALA A 61 21.07 9.02 3.35
N ASP A 62 20.96 10.18 4.01
CA ASP A 62 21.64 10.43 5.28
C ASP A 62 20.90 9.69 6.42
N VAL A 63 20.95 8.36 6.36
CA VAL A 63 20.23 7.47 7.28
C VAL A 63 21.21 6.56 7.99
N PHE A 64 20.91 6.25 9.25
CA PHE A 64 21.65 5.24 9.98
C PHE A 64 21.44 3.85 9.34
N PRO A 65 22.45 2.96 9.33
CA PRO A 65 22.38 1.64 8.72
C PRO A 65 21.20 0.77 9.20
N ASP A 66 20.85 0.85 10.48
CA ASP A 66 19.69 0.15 11.06
C ASP A 66 18.35 0.56 10.44
N ARG A 67 18.31 1.74 9.80
CA ARG A 67 17.14 2.28 9.11
C ARG A 67 17.24 2.18 7.59
N ALA A 68 18.35 1.70 7.04
CA ALA A 68 18.54 1.62 5.59
C ALA A 68 17.47 0.75 4.93
N ARG A 69 17.08 -0.36 5.57
CA ARG A 69 16.05 -1.27 5.04
C ARG A 69 14.65 -0.63 4.99
N SER A 70 14.25 0.08 6.05
CA SER A 70 12.97 0.81 6.04
C SER A 70 13.02 2.02 5.11
N TRP A 71 14.18 2.64 4.94
CA TRP A 71 14.42 3.68 3.95
C TRP A 71 14.27 3.18 2.52
N SER A 72 14.82 2.01 2.18
CA SER A 72 14.67 1.39 0.85
C SER A 72 13.21 1.16 0.49
N ARG A 73 12.41 0.61 1.42
CA ARG A 73 10.96 0.45 1.23
C ARG A 73 10.26 1.79 1.03
N ARG A 74 10.61 2.80 1.84
CA ARG A 74 10.06 4.17 1.68
C ARG A 74 10.46 4.81 0.35
N ALA A 75 11.66 4.55 -0.15
CA ALA A 75 12.11 5.04 -1.45
C ALA A 75 11.25 4.45 -2.57
N ILE A 76 10.97 3.14 -2.55
CA ILE A 76 10.05 2.49 -3.49
C ILE A 76 8.67 3.15 -3.45
N VAL A 77 8.09 3.32 -2.26
CA VAL A 77 6.77 3.97 -2.10
C VAL A 77 6.77 5.38 -2.69
N LYS A 78 7.79 6.20 -2.37
CA LYS A 78 7.89 7.58 -2.88
C LYS A 78 8.02 7.63 -4.41
N GLN A 79 8.86 6.77 -5.00
CA GLN A 79 9.02 6.71 -6.44
C GLN A 79 7.71 6.29 -7.12
N ALA A 80 7.02 5.29 -6.58
CA ALA A 80 5.74 4.85 -7.12
C ALA A 80 4.66 5.96 -7.03
N ILE A 81 4.62 6.72 -5.93
CA ILE A 81 3.70 7.86 -5.79
C ILE A 81 3.96 8.91 -6.87
N GLN A 82 5.23 9.21 -7.16
CA GLN A 82 5.59 10.20 -8.18
C GLN A 82 5.15 9.79 -9.58
N VAL A 83 5.32 8.51 -9.93
CA VAL A 83 5.00 8.01 -11.28
C VAL A 83 3.50 7.77 -11.45
N VAL A 84 2.83 7.14 -10.47
CA VAL A 84 1.42 6.77 -10.56
C VAL A 84 0.48 7.91 -10.18
N ASN A 85 0.92 8.82 -9.28
CA ASN A 85 0.13 9.93 -8.75
C ASN A 85 -1.29 9.50 -8.31
N PRO A 86 -1.40 8.55 -7.36
CA PRO A 86 -2.69 8.00 -6.92
C PRO A 86 -3.55 9.07 -6.26
N ARG A 87 -4.79 9.26 -6.75
CA ARG A 87 -5.73 10.25 -6.20
C ARG A 87 -7.04 9.60 -5.73
N PRO A 88 -7.63 10.07 -4.62
CA PRO A 88 -8.90 9.55 -4.12
C PRO A 88 -10.06 9.63 -5.13
N ASN A 89 -10.11 10.71 -5.93
CA ASN A 89 -11.25 11.02 -6.82
C ASN A 89 -11.01 10.66 -8.29
N GLY A 90 -9.96 9.92 -8.61
CA GLY A 90 -9.62 9.54 -9.99
C GLY A 90 -10.48 8.37 -10.47
N GLY A 91 -11.75 8.64 -10.78
CA GLY A 91 -12.65 7.69 -11.47
C GLY A 91 -12.66 6.30 -10.85
N GLU A 92 -13.23 6.18 -9.66
CA GLU A 92 -13.49 4.89 -9.01
C GLU A 92 -14.55 4.13 -9.82
N SER A 93 -14.13 3.51 -10.92
CA SER A 93 -14.99 2.58 -11.66
C SER A 93 -15.39 1.47 -10.70
N SER A 94 -16.70 1.26 -10.57
CA SER A 94 -17.29 0.18 -9.80
C SER A 94 -16.54 -1.11 -10.11
N VAL A 95 -15.78 -1.61 -9.14
CA VAL A 95 -15.06 -2.87 -9.28
C VAL A 95 -16.13 -3.94 -9.47
N GLU A 96 -16.19 -4.51 -10.65
CA GLU A 96 -17.11 -5.59 -10.99
C GLU A 96 -16.89 -6.73 -10.00
N THR A 97 -18.00 -7.24 -9.47
CA THR A 97 -18.06 -8.39 -8.56
C THR A 97 -17.26 -9.55 -9.17
N TRP A 98 -16.09 -9.83 -8.60
CA TRP A 98 -15.20 -10.89 -9.08
C TRP A 98 -15.89 -12.25 -8.91
N HIS A 99 -16.06 -12.96 -10.04
CA HIS A 99 -16.53 -14.34 -10.05
C HIS A 99 -15.39 -15.30 -9.70
N ASP A 100 -15.70 -16.29 -8.87
CA ASP A 100 -14.78 -17.36 -8.45
C ASP A 100 -14.33 -18.19 -9.65
N THR A 101 -13.02 -18.24 -9.87
CA THR A 101 -12.38 -19.35 -10.60
C THR A 101 -11.54 -20.12 -9.62
N VAL A 102 -11.84 -21.41 -9.46
CA VAL A 102 -11.07 -22.35 -8.65
C VAL A 102 -9.65 -22.43 -9.23
N GLY A 103 -8.69 -21.86 -8.49
CA GLY A 103 -7.28 -21.78 -8.83
C GLY A 103 -6.46 -21.47 -7.58
N ASP A 104 -5.14 -21.35 -7.74
CA ASP A 104 -4.21 -20.98 -6.65
C ASP A 104 -4.65 -19.67 -5.97
N GLU A 105 -5.10 -19.77 -4.72
CA GLU A 105 -5.70 -18.67 -3.94
C GLU A 105 -4.75 -17.46 -3.86
N ILE A 106 -3.44 -17.69 -3.82
CA ILE A 106 -2.42 -16.63 -3.76
C ILE A 106 -2.37 -15.86 -5.08
N ALA A 107 -2.43 -16.56 -6.22
CA ALA A 107 -2.43 -15.94 -7.53
C ALA A 107 -3.69 -15.08 -7.75
N GLU A 108 -4.83 -15.55 -7.22
CA GLU A 108 -6.11 -14.84 -7.29
C GLU A 108 -6.13 -13.59 -6.41
N VAL A 109 -5.63 -13.66 -5.16
CA VAL A 109 -5.49 -12.48 -4.30
C VAL A 109 -4.55 -11.44 -4.95
N ARG A 110 -3.42 -11.88 -5.51
CA ARG A 110 -2.50 -10.99 -6.23
C ARG A 110 -3.18 -10.31 -7.42
N ARG A 111 -3.97 -11.05 -8.20
CA ARG A 111 -4.71 -10.50 -9.35
C ARG A 111 -5.71 -9.43 -8.89
N ARG A 112 -6.49 -9.71 -7.84
CA ARG A 112 -7.44 -8.75 -7.25
C ARG A 112 -6.74 -7.49 -6.76
N LEU A 113 -5.60 -7.65 -6.07
CA LEU A 113 -4.79 -6.54 -5.61
C LEU A 113 -4.32 -5.64 -6.77
N MET A 114 -3.84 -6.21 -7.86
CA MET A 114 -3.39 -5.42 -9.03
C MET A 114 -4.55 -4.68 -9.72
N GLN A 115 -5.78 -5.19 -9.61
CA GLN A 115 -6.97 -4.59 -10.21
C GLN A 115 -7.65 -3.54 -9.32
N LEU A 116 -7.22 -3.38 -8.07
CA LEU A 116 -7.70 -2.30 -7.21
C LEU A 116 -7.43 -0.94 -7.87
N PRO A 117 -8.31 0.05 -7.68
CA PRO A 117 -8.01 1.43 -8.03
C PRO A 117 -6.68 1.86 -7.41
N ALA A 118 -5.88 2.64 -8.14
CA ALA A 118 -4.52 2.98 -7.73
C ALA A 118 -4.47 3.52 -6.30
N PHE A 119 -5.36 4.45 -5.93
CA PHE A 119 -5.40 4.98 -4.57
C PHE A 119 -5.64 3.90 -3.50
N THR A 120 -6.66 3.06 -3.67
CA THR A 120 -6.98 1.95 -2.78
C THR A 120 -5.81 0.97 -2.65
N ARG A 121 -5.13 0.68 -3.76
CA ARG A 121 -3.97 -0.21 -3.81
C ARG A 121 -2.77 0.36 -3.05
N PHE A 122 -2.48 1.65 -3.21
CA PHE A 122 -1.43 2.34 -2.46
C PHE A 122 -1.74 2.34 -0.97
N VAL A 123 -2.97 2.68 -0.59
CA VAL A 123 -3.40 2.65 0.82
C VAL A 123 -3.27 1.27 1.42
N PHE A 124 -3.65 0.21 0.69
CA PHE A 124 -3.47 -1.16 1.15
C PHE A 124 -1.99 -1.50 1.37
N ALA A 125 -1.14 -1.26 0.38
CA ALA A 125 0.29 -1.53 0.48
C ALA A 125 0.92 -0.75 1.65
N MET A 126 0.64 0.55 1.77
CA MET A 126 1.24 1.39 2.80
C MET A 126 0.71 1.09 4.20
N ALA A 127 -0.61 1.08 4.40
CA ALA A 127 -1.20 0.99 5.73
C ALA A 127 -1.28 -0.44 6.27
N VAL A 128 -1.41 -1.45 5.39
CA VAL A 128 -1.60 -2.86 5.80
C VAL A 128 -0.28 -3.62 5.73
N LEU A 129 0.39 -3.63 4.58
CA LEU A 129 1.61 -4.43 4.41
C LEU A 129 2.83 -3.77 5.04
N GLU A 130 3.00 -2.47 4.79
CA GLU A 130 4.15 -1.71 5.28
C GLU A 130 3.90 -1.05 6.65
N ARG A 131 2.67 -1.13 7.17
CA ARG A 131 2.25 -0.66 8.51
C ARG A 131 2.47 0.84 8.76
N TYR A 132 2.36 1.65 7.71
CA TYR A 132 2.40 3.10 7.84
C TYR A 132 1.17 3.59 8.61
N SER A 133 1.37 4.60 9.44
CA SER A 133 0.25 5.21 10.15
C SER A 133 -0.69 5.94 9.18
N ILE A 134 -1.99 6.05 9.52
CA ILE A 134 -2.95 6.81 8.70
C ILE A 134 -2.48 8.26 8.42
N PRO A 135 -1.96 9.02 9.41
CA PRO A 135 -1.45 10.37 9.15
C PRO A 135 -0.25 10.40 8.20
N GLU A 136 0.62 9.39 8.27
CA GLU A 136 1.78 9.29 7.38
C GLU A 136 1.36 8.96 5.94
N CYS A 137 0.41 8.04 5.77
CA CYS A 137 -0.20 7.76 4.46
C CYS A 137 -0.85 9.01 3.86
N ALA A 138 -1.65 9.74 4.67
CA ALA A 138 -2.33 10.96 4.24
C ALA A 138 -1.32 12.03 3.78
N THR A 139 -0.22 12.18 4.52
CA THR A 139 0.87 13.11 4.18
C THR A 139 1.56 12.72 2.86
N LEU A 140 1.91 11.44 2.69
CA LEU A 140 2.62 10.98 1.50
C LEU A 140 1.75 10.98 0.24
N LEU A 141 0.45 10.66 0.38
CA LEU A 141 -0.51 10.64 -0.73
C LEU A 141 -1.18 12.00 -0.96
N ASN A 142 -0.83 13.02 -0.18
CA ASN A 142 -1.40 14.37 -0.25
C ASN A 142 -2.94 14.37 -0.25
N CYS A 143 -3.54 13.66 0.72
CA CYS A 143 -4.99 13.51 0.86
C CYS A 143 -5.43 13.60 2.33
N GLY A 144 -6.74 13.51 2.59
CA GLY A 144 -7.29 13.51 3.95
C GLY A 144 -7.14 12.17 4.65
N ALA A 145 -6.97 12.17 5.98
CA ALA A 145 -6.93 10.94 6.79
C ALA A 145 -8.21 10.08 6.62
N ARG A 146 -9.36 10.73 6.39
CA ARG A 146 -10.63 10.05 6.11
C ARG A 146 -10.60 9.25 4.81
N ASP A 147 -9.96 9.79 3.77
CA ASP A 147 -9.85 9.12 2.46
C ASP A 147 -9.02 7.84 2.60
N VAL A 148 -7.92 7.91 3.35
CA VAL A 148 -7.07 6.75 3.65
C VAL A 148 -7.82 5.71 4.47
N GLU A 149 -8.56 6.11 5.51
CA GLU A 149 -9.33 5.18 6.33
C GLU A 149 -10.40 4.44 5.50
N GLN A 150 -11.15 5.18 4.67
CA GLN A 150 -12.16 4.62 3.79
C GLN A 150 -11.55 3.69 2.74
N ALA A 151 -10.44 4.08 2.12
CA ALA A 151 -9.72 3.24 1.16
C ALA A 151 -9.18 1.97 1.82
N ARG A 152 -8.69 2.04 3.07
CA ARG A 152 -8.21 0.88 3.82
C ARG A 152 -9.34 -0.13 4.07
N ILE A 153 -10.50 0.34 4.54
CA ILE A 153 -11.68 -0.50 4.76
C ILE A 153 -12.10 -1.18 3.44
N ARG A 154 -12.21 -0.39 2.36
CA ARG A 154 -12.59 -0.90 1.03
C ARG A 154 -11.61 -1.96 0.53
N ALA A 155 -10.30 -1.72 0.65
CA ALA A 155 -9.28 -2.69 0.25
C ALA A 155 -9.44 -4.03 0.98
N LEU A 156 -9.64 -4.00 2.31
CA LEU A 156 -9.82 -5.20 3.11
C LEU A 156 -11.08 -5.97 2.71
N GLN A 157 -12.21 -5.27 2.51
CA GLN A 157 -13.46 -5.90 2.06
C GLN A 157 -13.33 -6.58 0.70
N LEU A 158 -12.63 -5.95 -0.25
CA LEU A 158 -12.43 -6.50 -1.60
C LEU A 158 -11.53 -7.75 -1.58
N ILE A 159 -10.55 -7.80 -0.68
CA ILE A 159 -9.64 -8.93 -0.57
C ILE A 159 -10.27 -10.09 0.20
N SER A 160 -11.04 -9.80 1.25
CA SER A 160 -11.74 -10.81 2.07
C SER A 160 -12.91 -11.47 1.35
N GLY A 161 -13.34 -10.99 0.17
CA GLY A 161 -14.49 -11.52 -0.57
C GLY A 161 -15.84 -11.25 0.11
N THR A 162 -15.85 -10.56 1.26
CA THR A 162 -17.03 -10.25 2.08
C THR A 162 -17.89 -9.10 1.56
N GLY A 163 -17.60 -8.58 0.37
CA GLY A 163 -18.48 -7.65 -0.34
C GLY A 163 -19.89 -8.21 -0.64
N ARG A 164 -20.15 -9.49 -0.35
CA ARG A 164 -21.47 -10.12 -0.49
C ARG A 164 -22.41 -9.90 0.71
N ASP A 165 -21.92 -9.56 1.91
CA ASP A 165 -22.74 -9.61 3.15
C ASP A 165 -23.05 -8.26 3.82
N LEU A 166 -22.52 -7.15 3.29
CA LEU A 166 -22.77 -5.81 3.83
C LEU A 166 -23.56 -4.96 2.83
N GLN A 167 -24.68 -5.46 2.34
CA GLN A 167 -25.75 -4.55 1.94
C GLN A 167 -26.29 -3.88 3.21
N PRO A 168 -26.37 -2.54 3.28
CA PRO A 168 -27.15 -1.92 4.33
C PRO A 168 -28.58 -2.45 4.16
N ALA A 169 -29.09 -3.14 5.17
CA ALA A 169 -30.47 -3.57 5.20
C ALA A 169 -31.34 -2.34 4.90
N THR A 170 -31.89 -2.29 3.68
CA THR A 170 -32.95 -1.35 3.37
C THR A 170 -34.10 -1.77 4.26
N PHE A 171 -34.26 -1.05 5.38
CA PHE A 171 -35.47 -1.09 6.18
C PHE A 171 -36.60 -0.57 5.30
N THR A 172 -37.16 -1.45 4.48
CA THR A 172 -38.46 -1.24 3.87
C THR A 172 -39.46 -1.41 4.99
N GLY A 173 -39.78 -0.28 5.63
CA GLY A 173 -40.90 -0.19 6.56
C GLY A 173 -42.16 -0.63 5.83
N ASN A 174 -42.59 -1.86 6.07
CA ASN A 174 -43.86 -2.39 5.61
C ASN A 174 -44.96 -1.81 6.51
N THR A 175 -45.45 -0.61 6.17
CA THR A 175 -46.67 -0.08 6.79
C THR A 175 -47.89 -0.70 6.11
N GLY A 176 -48.43 -1.71 6.77
CA GLY A 176 -49.88 -1.92 6.92
C GLY A 176 -50.68 -2.19 5.65
N GLN A 177 -50.80 -3.46 5.28
CA GLN A 177 -51.96 -3.92 4.53
C GLN A 177 -52.92 -4.60 5.51
N GLU A 178 -53.90 -3.84 6.02
CA GLU A 178 -55.06 -4.38 6.76
C GLU A 178 -56.14 -4.85 5.76
N PRO A 179 -56.76 -6.03 5.97
CA PRO A 179 -57.72 -6.59 5.04
C PRO A 179 -59.10 -5.92 5.15
N ARG A 180 -59.68 -5.65 3.97
CA ARG A 180 -61.09 -5.24 3.77
C ARG A 180 -62.07 -6.11 4.56
N LEU A 181 -62.86 -5.48 5.42
CA LEU A 181 -64.17 -6.01 5.81
C LEU A 181 -65.25 -5.28 5.01
N MET A 182 -65.99 -6.02 4.17
CA MET A 182 -67.19 -5.55 3.51
C MET A 182 -68.35 -5.52 4.50
N ALA A 183 -69.14 -4.45 4.51
CA ALA A 183 -70.46 -4.43 5.10
C ALA A 183 -71.45 -3.78 4.13
N PHE A 184 -72.41 -4.59 3.70
CA PHE A 184 -73.69 -4.23 3.09
C PHE A 184 -74.50 -3.36 4.05
N THR A 185 -75.05 -2.23 3.61
CA THR A 185 -76.50 -1.98 3.39
C THR A 185 -76.71 -0.56 2.86
#